data_AF-A0A0K8W996-F1
#
_entry.id   AF-A0A0K8W996-F1
#
_cell.length_a   1.000
_cell.length_b   1.000
_cell.length_c   1.000
_cell.angle_alpha   90.00
_cell.angle_beta   90.00
_cell.angle_gamma   90.00
#
_symmetry.space_group_name_H-M   'P 1'
#
loop_
_entity.id
_entity.type
_entity.pdbx_description
1 polymer ?
#
loop_
_entity_poly.entity_id
_entity_poly.type
_entity_poly.pdbx_seq_one_letter_code
_entity_poly.pdbx_strand_id
1 'polypeptide(L)'
;MLHFPTDSVYAASLAAVSRVEQALSEAASSLSSFTPRPGPQRPWMIQIKIWLLLADSYLNIEQPHEALNCIQEASQIYPLSHQIMFMRGQIYLYLEQWNDAKQCFLNAVSANPNHTEALRALGETHHVLGEPRLAEKMLKDAARLDPNCPKIWFSLGKVMETLGDYTASADCMATALQLEPTCPVLPFTSIPLTFD
;
A
#
# COMPACT_ATOMS: atom_id res chain seq x y z
N MET A 1 16.64 23.15 -35.98
CA MET A 1 16.99 23.16 -34.55
C MET A 1 15.74 22.79 -33.78
N LEU A 2 15.78 21.66 -33.08
CA LEU A 2 14.65 21.02 -32.40
C LEU A 2 14.42 21.70 -31.04
N HIS A 3 13.22 22.22 -30.80
CA HIS A 3 12.75 22.65 -29.47
C HIS A 3 12.22 21.41 -28.72
N PHE A 4 12.87 21.07 -27.60
CA PHE A 4 12.41 20.03 -26.68
C PHE A 4 11.40 20.62 -25.68
N PRO A 5 10.40 19.83 -25.21
CA PRO A 5 9.36 20.30 -24.30
C PRO A 5 9.83 20.19 -22.84
N THR A 6 10.51 21.22 -22.34
CA THR A 6 10.97 21.30 -20.93
C THR A 6 9.84 21.62 -19.94
N ASP A 7 8.70 22.12 -20.42
CA ASP A 7 7.60 22.60 -19.56
C ASP A 7 6.80 21.46 -18.90
N SER A 8 6.72 20.28 -19.54
CA SER A 8 5.92 19.16 -19.05
C SER A 8 6.55 18.45 -17.84
N VAL A 9 7.87 18.31 -17.84
CA VAL A 9 8.60 17.65 -16.74
C VAL A 9 8.61 18.54 -15.50
N TYR A 10 8.75 19.86 -15.69
CA TYR A 10 8.71 20.83 -14.61
C TYR A 10 7.32 20.88 -13.98
N ALA A 11 6.25 20.90 -14.78
CA ALA A 11 4.86 20.87 -14.29
C ALA A 11 4.52 19.58 -13.52
N ALA A 12 5.00 18.42 -13.97
CA ALA A 12 4.79 17.14 -13.27
C ALA A 12 5.55 17.10 -11.93
N SER A 13 6.76 17.66 -11.88
CA SER A 13 7.53 17.78 -10.63
C SER A 13 6.87 18.72 -9.63
N LEU A 14 6.31 19.84 -10.11
CA LEU A 14 5.59 20.81 -9.29
C LEU A 14 4.30 20.20 -8.73
N ALA A 15 3.58 19.41 -9.53
CA ALA A 15 2.36 18.73 -9.10
C ALA A 15 2.65 17.58 -8.10
N ALA A 16 3.79 16.91 -8.22
CA ALA A 16 4.23 15.91 -7.24
C ALA A 16 4.63 16.57 -5.92
N VAL A 17 5.37 17.68 -5.98
CA VAL A 17 5.73 18.48 -4.80
C VAL A 17 4.48 19.07 -4.15
N SER A 18 3.52 19.60 -4.92
CA SER A 18 2.29 20.15 -4.36
C SER A 18 1.40 19.09 -3.71
N ARG A 19 1.37 17.85 -4.24
CA ARG A 19 0.65 16.74 -3.61
C ARG A 19 1.35 16.26 -2.33
N VAL A 20 2.68 16.24 -2.32
CA VAL A 20 3.46 15.92 -1.12
C VAL A 20 3.24 17.01 -0.06
N GLU A 21 3.27 18.29 -0.43
CA GLU A 21 2.97 19.41 0.47
C GLU A 21 1.52 19.39 0.95
N GLN A 22 0.56 19.05 0.09
CA GLN A 22 -0.85 18.96 0.46
C GLN A 22 -1.10 17.76 1.40
N ALA A 23 -0.51 16.59 1.12
CA ALA A 23 -0.57 15.44 2.02
C ALA A 23 0.15 15.73 3.35
N LEU A 24 1.29 16.43 3.32
CA LEU A 24 1.99 16.92 4.51
C LEU A 24 1.19 17.97 5.26
N SER A 25 0.40 18.81 4.58
CA SER A 25 -0.43 19.86 5.18
C SER A 25 -1.72 19.31 5.78
N GLU A 26 -2.34 18.32 5.15
CA GLU A 26 -3.46 17.54 5.72
C GLU A 26 -2.98 16.68 6.91
N ALA A 27 -1.78 16.07 6.78
CA ALA A 27 -1.09 15.41 7.89
C ALA A 27 -0.68 16.41 8.99
N ALA A 28 -0.25 17.62 8.65
CA ALA A 28 0.12 18.67 9.60
C ALA A 28 -1.10 19.24 10.34
N SER A 29 -2.23 19.36 9.65
CA SER A 29 -3.51 19.78 10.21
C SER A 29 -4.03 18.75 11.21
N SER A 30 -3.85 17.46 10.91
CA SER A 30 -4.14 16.36 11.85
C SER A 30 -3.06 16.18 12.94
N LEU A 31 -1.81 16.59 12.69
CA LEU A 31 -0.72 16.66 13.67
C LEU A 31 -0.92 17.79 14.68
N SER A 32 -1.55 18.91 14.29
CA SER A 32 -1.79 20.06 15.18
C SER A 32 -2.66 19.72 16.40
N SER A 33 -3.45 18.64 16.29
CA SER A 33 -4.28 18.08 17.36
C SER A 33 -3.84 16.71 17.86
N PHE A 34 -2.77 16.12 17.30
CA PHE A 34 -2.27 14.82 17.73
C PHE A 34 -1.30 14.95 18.90
N THR A 35 -1.81 14.83 20.12
CA THR A 35 -0.97 14.49 21.27
C THR A 35 -0.84 12.98 21.34
N PRO A 36 0.37 12.38 21.15
CA PRO A 36 0.54 10.94 21.31
C PRO A 36 0.06 10.53 22.70
N ARG A 37 -0.75 9.46 22.77
CA ARG A 37 -1.32 9.00 24.03
C ARG A 37 -0.19 8.80 25.06
N PRO A 38 -0.23 9.47 26.22
CA PRO A 38 0.80 9.30 27.23
C PRO A 38 0.82 7.85 27.71
N GLY A 39 2.01 7.27 27.84
CA GLY A 39 2.18 5.92 28.35
C GLY A 39 3.31 5.12 27.66
N PRO A 40 3.53 3.87 28.11
CA PRO A 40 4.58 3.02 27.58
C PRO A 40 4.29 2.63 26.12
N GLN A 41 5.26 2.85 25.23
CA GLN A 41 5.10 2.59 23.79
C GLN A 41 4.81 1.12 23.45
N ARG A 42 5.37 0.17 24.22
CA ARG A 42 5.23 -1.27 23.95
C ARG A 42 3.78 -1.76 24.03
N PRO A 43 3.01 -1.53 25.11
CA PRO A 43 1.58 -1.86 25.15
C PRO A 43 0.76 -1.24 24.02
N TRP A 44 1.01 0.02 23.67
CA TRP A 44 0.31 0.68 22.57
C TRP A 44 0.58 0.00 21.22
N MET A 45 1.83 -0.37 20.94
CA MET A 45 2.16 -1.12 19.71
C MET A 45 1.49 -2.50 19.68
N ILE A 46 1.43 -3.22 20.81
CA ILE A 46 0.73 -4.50 20.90
C ILE A 46 -0.76 -4.30 20.65
N GLN A 47 -1.37 -3.27 21.25
CA GLN A 47 -2.78 -2.96 21.07
C GLN A 47 -3.11 -2.62 19.62
N ILE A 48 -2.27 -1.83 18.93
CA ILE A 48 -2.44 -1.57 17.49
C ILE A 48 -2.39 -2.87 16.69
N LYS A 49 -1.41 -3.75 16.96
CA LYS A 49 -1.32 -5.05 16.28
C LYS A 49 -2.58 -5.90 16.48
N ILE A 50 -3.12 -5.93 17.69
CA ILE A 50 -4.37 -6.64 17.99
C ILE A 50 -5.53 -6.06 17.16
N TRP A 51 -5.67 -4.74 17.12
CA TRP A 51 -6.71 -4.10 16.31
C TRP A 51 -6.57 -4.39 14.81
N LEU A 52 -5.35 -4.40 14.28
CA LEU A 52 -5.10 -4.74 12.88
C LEU A 52 -5.46 -6.21 12.57
N LEU A 53 -5.10 -7.14 13.46
CA LEU A 53 -5.46 -8.56 13.32
C LEU A 53 -6.97 -8.79 13.44
N LEU A 54 -7.65 -8.06 14.33
CA LEU A 54 -9.11 -8.10 14.42
C LEU A 54 -9.76 -7.54 13.16
N ALA A 55 -9.27 -6.42 12.62
CA ALA A 55 -9.78 -5.85 11.38
C ALA A 55 -9.67 -6.82 10.20
N ASP A 56 -8.52 -7.48 10.06
CA ASP A 56 -8.31 -8.53 9.05
C ASP A 56 -9.26 -9.73 9.26
N SER A 57 -9.43 -10.15 10.51
CA SER A 57 -10.36 -11.23 10.86
C SER A 57 -11.82 -10.87 10.54
N TYR A 58 -12.24 -9.63 10.82
CA TYR A 58 -13.57 -9.14 10.47
C TYR A 58 -13.80 -9.05 8.96
N LEU A 59 -12.79 -8.64 8.19
CA LEU A 59 -12.85 -8.70 6.72
C LEU A 59 -13.05 -10.13 6.21
N ASN A 60 -12.35 -11.11 6.80
CA ASN A 60 -12.51 -12.52 6.45
C ASN A 60 -13.90 -13.09 6.79
N ILE A 61 -14.63 -12.48 7.73
CA ILE A 61 -16.01 -12.85 8.11
C ILE A 61 -17.03 -11.92 7.42
N GLU A 62 -16.61 -11.14 6.41
CA GLU A 62 -17.46 -10.24 5.61
C GLU A 62 -18.15 -9.15 6.44
N GLN A 63 -17.48 -8.68 7.50
CA GLN A 63 -17.94 -7.63 8.42
C GLN A 63 -17.07 -6.36 8.31
N PRO A 64 -17.21 -5.58 7.21
CA PRO A 64 -16.33 -4.44 6.95
C PRO A 64 -16.57 -3.25 7.91
N HIS A 65 -17.77 -3.12 8.48
CA HIS A 65 -18.06 -2.03 9.43
C HIS A 65 -17.36 -2.24 10.77
N GLU A 66 -17.31 -3.48 11.26
CA GLU A 66 -16.58 -3.89 12.45
C GLU A 66 -15.08 -3.74 12.25
N ALA A 67 -14.58 -4.05 11.04
CA ALA A 67 -13.20 -3.79 10.67
C ALA A 67 -12.86 -2.28 10.72
N LEU A 68 -13.75 -1.41 10.21
CA LEU A 68 -13.56 0.05 10.29
C LEU A 68 -13.53 0.54 11.74
N ASN A 69 -14.37 0.00 12.62
CA ASN A 69 -14.34 0.33 14.05
C ASN A 69 -13.00 -0.03 14.68
N CYS A 70 -12.44 -1.21 14.36
CA CYS A 70 -11.11 -1.60 14.82
C CYS A 70 -10.02 -0.63 14.33
N ILE A 71 -10.10 -0.20 13.07
CA ILE A 71 -9.18 0.79 12.50
C ILE A 71 -9.33 2.17 13.14
N GLN A 72 -10.54 2.58 13.50
CA GLN A 72 -10.79 3.81 14.23
C GLN A 72 -10.12 3.79 15.61
N GLU A 73 -10.25 2.69 16.35
CA GLU A 73 -9.59 2.52 17.66
C GLU A 73 -8.06 2.51 17.53
N ALA A 74 -7.52 1.84 16.50
CA ALA A 74 -6.08 1.88 16.22
C ALA A 74 -5.58 3.30 15.89
N SER A 75 -6.35 4.05 15.10
CA SER A 75 -6.01 5.41 14.66
C SER A 75 -5.97 6.40 15.83
N GLN A 76 -6.76 6.19 16.89
CA GLN A 76 -6.71 7.01 18.11
C GLN A 76 -5.38 6.88 18.87
N ILE A 77 -4.65 5.76 18.67
CA ILE A 77 -3.36 5.53 19.33
C ILE A 77 -2.24 6.12 18.49
N TYR A 78 -2.20 5.81 17.18
CA TYR A 78 -1.17 6.30 16.28
C TYR A 78 -1.70 6.48 14.83
N PRO A 79 -2.24 7.65 14.48
CA PRO A 79 -2.93 7.89 13.21
C PRO A 79 -1.99 7.90 12.00
N LEU A 80 -0.68 8.04 12.20
CA LEU A 80 0.34 8.09 11.15
C LEU A 80 1.01 6.73 10.88
N SER A 81 0.42 5.61 11.36
CA SER A 81 0.90 4.27 11.02
C SER A 81 0.61 3.94 9.56
N HIS A 82 1.66 3.60 8.80
CA HIS A 82 1.49 3.06 7.46
C HIS A 82 0.69 1.75 7.44
N GLN A 83 0.76 0.92 8.49
CA GLN A 83 -0.02 -0.31 8.60
C GLN A 83 -1.52 -0.03 8.79
N ILE A 84 -1.87 0.96 9.61
CA ILE A 84 -3.28 1.36 9.82
C ILE A 84 -3.85 1.96 8.53
N MET A 85 -3.10 2.83 7.87
CA MET A 85 -3.50 3.40 6.58
C MET A 85 -3.69 2.30 5.51
N PHE A 86 -2.78 1.34 5.46
CA PHE A 86 -2.87 0.20 4.56
C PHE A 86 -4.10 -0.67 4.84
N MET A 87 -4.33 -1.08 6.08
CA MET A 87 -5.49 -1.90 6.44
C MET A 87 -6.81 -1.15 6.17
N ARG A 88 -6.87 0.16 6.42
CA ARG A 88 -8.02 0.99 6.01
C ARG A 88 -8.24 0.96 4.50
N GLY A 89 -7.17 1.05 3.72
CA GLY A 89 -7.23 0.90 2.26
C GLY A 89 -7.73 -0.49 1.83
N GLN A 90 -7.34 -1.56 2.52
CA GLN A 90 -7.86 -2.91 2.25
C GLN A 90 -9.36 -3.00 2.52
N ILE A 91 -9.86 -2.38 3.59
CA ILE A 91 -11.30 -2.33 3.87
C ILE A 91 -12.05 -1.57 2.77
N TYR A 92 -11.54 -0.43 2.31
CA TYR A 92 -12.14 0.30 1.20
C TYR A 92 -12.09 -0.48 -0.12
N LEU A 93 -11.04 -1.24 -0.36
CA LEU A 93 -10.94 -2.13 -1.51
C LEU A 93 -11.99 -3.24 -1.45
N TYR A 94 -12.23 -3.82 -0.27
CA TYR A 94 -13.32 -4.79 -0.05
C TYR A 94 -14.71 -4.19 -0.31
N LEU A 95 -14.89 -2.91 0.05
CA LEU A 95 -16.11 -2.15 -0.22
C LEU A 95 -16.22 -1.61 -1.66
N GLU A 96 -15.28 -1.96 -2.54
CA GLU A 96 -15.17 -1.46 -3.92
C GLU A 96 -15.07 0.08 -4.03
N GLN A 97 -14.63 0.75 -2.96
CA GLN A 97 -14.39 2.18 -2.92
C GLN A 97 -12.96 2.49 -3.39
N TRP A 98 -12.72 2.27 -4.68
CA TRP A 98 -11.39 2.31 -5.30
C TRP A 98 -10.62 3.62 -5.09
N ASN A 99 -11.32 4.77 -5.13
CA ASN A 99 -10.70 6.07 -4.93
C ASN A 99 -10.24 6.29 -3.48
N ASP A 100 -11.06 5.87 -2.50
CA ASP A 100 -10.72 5.98 -1.07
C ASP A 100 -9.60 5.00 -0.70
N ALA A 101 -9.63 3.79 -1.28
CA ALA A 101 -8.54 2.82 -1.19
C ALA A 101 -7.23 3.41 -1.73
N LYS A 102 -7.26 4.03 -2.93
CA LYS A 102 -6.11 4.71 -3.53
C LYS A 102 -5.51 5.75 -2.59
N GLN A 103 -6.33 6.62 -2.00
CA GLN A 103 -5.84 7.64 -1.06
C GLN A 103 -5.21 7.02 0.19
N CYS A 104 -5.82 5.97 0.74
CA CYS A 104 -5.27 5.26 1.90
C CYS A 104 -3.91 4.62 1.59
N PHE A 105 -3.77 3.97 0.44
CA PHE A 105 -2.49 3.37 0.03
C PHE A 105 -1.43 4.42 -0.30
N LEU A 106 -1.79 5.53 -0.94
CA LEU A 106 -0.87 6.66 -1.15
C LEU A 106 -0.34 7.21 0.18
N ASN A 107 -1.21 7.38 1.17
CA ASN A 107 -0.81 7.83 2.50
C ASN A 107 0.09 6.79 3.19
N ALA A 108 -0.21 5.50 3.06
CA ALA A 108 0.63 4.44 3.61
C ALA A 108 2.04 4.43 2.99
N VAL A 109 2.15 4.57 1.67
CA VAL A 109 3.43 4.65 0.95
C VAL A 109 4.18 5.95 1.28
N SER A 110 3.46 7.06 1.47
CA SER A 110 4.07 8.33 1.88
C SER A 110 4.65 8.25 3.30
N ALA A 111 3.95 7.57 4.21
CA ALA A 111 4.41 7.33 5.58
C ALA A 111 5.56 6.32 5.65
N ASN A 112 5.57 5.31 4.78
CA ASN A 112 6.67 4.36 4.65
C ASN A 112 6.87 3.95 3.17
N PRO A 113 7.86 4.54 2.47
CA PRO A 113 8.15 4.21 1.08
C PRO A 113 8.60 2.77 0.83
N ASN A 114 9.02 2.05 1.88
CA ASN A 114 9.45 0.66 1.80
C ASN A 114 8.33 -0.34 2.16
N HIS A 115 7.09 0.13 2.31
CA HIS A 115 5.95 -0.74 2.58
C HIS A 115 5.52 -1.48 1.29
N THR A 116 6.14 -2.63 1.04
CA THR A 116 5.97 -3.39 -0.20
C THR A 116 4.52 -3.78 -0.50
N GLU A 117 3.76 -4.23 0.50
CA GLU A 117 2.35 -4.58 0.31
C GLU A 117 1.48 -3.38 -0.07
N ALA A 118 1.74 -2.21 0.52
CA ALA A 118 1.04 -0.97 0.15
C ALA A 118 1.39 -0.50 -1.26
N LEU A 119 2.65 -0.63 -1.69
CA LEU A 119 3.04 -0.34 -3.08
C LEU A 119 2.35 -1.27 -4.08
N ARG A 120 2.29 -2.57 -3.77
CA ARG A 120 1.58 -3.55 -4.59
C ARG A 120 0.09 -3.21 -4.68
N ALA A 121 -0.57 -2.98 -3.55
CA ALA A 121 -2.00 -2.66 -3.50
C ALA A 121 -2.31 -1.33 -4.20
N LEU A 122 -1.44 -0.32 -4.07
CA LEU A 122 -1.56 0.94 -4.80
C LEU A 122 -1.45 0.72 -6.31
N GLY A 123 -0.50 -0.10 -6.76
CA GLY A 123 -0.34 -0.45 -8.16
C GLY A 123 -1.56 -1.18 -8.74
N GLU A 124 -2.08 -2.17 -8.02
CA GLU A 124 -3.32 -2.88 -8.39
C GLU A 124 -4.52 -1.92 -8.46
N THR A 125 -4.62 -1.00 -7.50
CA THR A 125 -5.70 0.00 -7.47
C THR A 125 -5.59 0.96 -8.66
N HIS A 126 -4.39 1.44 -9.01
CA HIS A 126 -4.17 2.24 -10.21
C HIS A 126 -4.57 1.50 -11.49
N HIS A 127 -4.28 0.20 -11.58
CA HIS A 127 -4.66 -0.62 -12.72
C HIS A 127 -6.19 -0.69 -12.89
N VAL A 128 -6.92 -0.95 -11.80
CA VAL A 128 -8.40 -0.98 -11.80
C VAL A 128 -8.99 0.38 -12.18
N LEU A 129 -8.36 1.47 -11.74
CA LEU A 129 -8.78 2.84 -12.06
C LEU A 129 -8.41 3.30 -13.48
N GLY A 130 -7.81 2.44 -14.32
CA GLY A 130 -7.45 2.78 -15.70
C GLY A 130 -6.18 3.62 -15.81
N GLU A 131 -5.30 3.58 -14.81
CA GLU A 131 -4.04 4.32 -14.73
C GLU A 131 -2.82 3.36 -14.85
N PRO A 132 -2.67 2.55 -15.94
CA PRO A 132 -1.73 1.43 -15.99
C PRO A 132 -0.25 1.85 -15.94
N ARG A 133 0.11 3.06 -16.41
CA ARG A 133 1.49 3.57 -16.29
C ARG A 133 1.89 3.87 -14.84
N LEU A 134 0.94 4.34 -14.03
CA LEU A 134 1.18 4.54 -12.60
C LEU A 134 1.23 3.19 -11.88
N ALA A 135 0.35 2.26 -12.27
CA ALA A 135 0.37 0.89 -11.77
C ALA A 135 1.72 0.21 -12.00
N GLU A 136 2.25 0.29 -13.22
CA GLU A 136 3.56 -0.25 -13.60
C GLU A 136 4.66 0.31 -12.70
N LYS A 137 4.68 1.63 -12.49
CA LYS A 137 5.69 2.28 -11.64
C LYS A 137 5.64 1.73 -10.22
N MET A 138 4.46 1.70 -9.60
CA MET A 138 4.31 1.23 -8.21
C MET A 138 4.67 -0.25 -8.05
N LEU A 139 4.30 -1.10 -9.02
CA LEU A 139 4.62 -2.52 -9.00
C LEU A 139 6.11 -2.80 -9.27
N LYS A 140 6.75 -2.03 -10.15
CA LYS A 140 8.22 -2.09 -10.32
C LYS A 140 8.94 -1.66 -9.04
N ASP A 141 8.43 -0.65 -8.35
CA ASP A 141 8.99 -0.21 -7.07
C ASP A 141 8.83 -1.32 -6.01
N ALA A 142 7.65 -1.96 -5.94
CA ALA A 142 7.40 -3.10 -5.07
C ALA A 142 8.31 -4.30 -5.37
N ALA A 143 8.50 -4.64 -6.65
CA ALA A 143 9.35 -5.75 -7.08
C ALA A 143 10.84 -5.52 -6.77
N ARG A 144 11.29 -4.25 -6.74
CA ARG A 144 12.66 -3.93 -6.29
C ARG A 144 12.85 -4.14 -4.79
N LEU A 145 11.80 -3.98 -3.99
CA LEU A 145 11.85 -4.17 -2.54
C LEU A 145 11.68 -5.64 -2.14
N ASP A 146 10.78 -6.37 -2.81
CA ASP A 146 10.57 -7.80 -2.60
C ASP A 146 10.54 -8.54 -3.95
N PRO A 147 11.70 -8.88 -4.50
CA PRO A 147 11.79 -9.58 -5.79
C PRO A 147 11.28 -11.03 -5.73
N ASN A 148 11.06 -11.58 -4.53
CA ASN A 148 10.65 -12.97 -4.35
C ASN A 148 9.13 -13.11 -4.13
N CYS A 149 8.37 -12.01 -4.18
CA CYS A 149 6.92 -12.05 -4.02
C CYS A 149 6.21 -12.38 -5.35
N PRO A 150 5.63 -13.59 -5.52
CA PRO A 150 4.96 -13.96 -6.77
C PRO A 150 3.75 -13.05 -7.09
N LYS A 151 3.06 -12.55 -6.05
CA LYS A 151 1.89 -11.67 -6.21
C LYS A 151 2.25 -10.36 -6.92
N ILE A 152 3.43 -9.81 -6.67
CA ILE A 152 3.88 -8.55 -7.31
C ILE A 152 4.12 -8.78 -8.80
N TRP A 153 4.84 -9.85 -9.16
CA TRP A 153 5.12 -10.21 -10.54
C TRP A 153 3.86 -10.53 -11.34
N PHE A 154 2.91 -11.24 -10.72
CA PHE A 154 1.60 -11.49 -11.32
C PHE A 154 0.84 -10.19 -11.63
N SER A 155 0.76 -9.28 -10.66
CA SER A 155 0.10 -7.99 -10.86
C SER A 155 0.82 -7.12 -11.90
N LEU A 156 2.16 -7.16 -11.94
CA LEU A 156 2.94 -6.47 -12.97
C LEU A 156 2.66 -7.03 -14.37
N GLY A 157 2.57 -8.36 -14.52
CA GLY A 157 2.23 -9.01 -15.79
C GLY A 157 0.86 -8.57 -16.32
N LYS A 158 -0.16 -8.51 -15.47
CA LYS A 158 -1.49 -7.97 -15.84
C LYS A 158 -1.43 -6.52 -16.33
N VAL A 159 -0.60 -5.70 -15.69
CA VAL A 159 -0.41 -4.31 -16.12
C VAL A 159 0.31 -4.25 -17.47
N MET A 160 1.35 -5.06 -17.70
CA MET A 160 2.05 -5.12 -18.99
C MET A 160 1.12 -5.55 -20.13
N GLU A 161 0.24 -6.50 -19.87
CA GLU A 161 -0.79 -6.92 -20.83
C GLU A 161 -1.71 -5.74 -21.21
N THR A 162 -2.18 -4.96 -20.23
CA THR A 162 -3.00 -3.76 -20.52
C THR A 162 -2.24 -2.65 -21.25
N LEU A 163 -0.91 -2.62 -21.13
CA LEU A 163 -0.05 -1.69 -21.87
C LEU A 163 0.29 -2.20 -23.28
N GLY A 164 -0.06 -3.44 -23.61
CA GLY A 164 0.22 -4.09 -24.90
C GLY A 164 1.62 -4.71 -25.02
N ASP A 165 2.39 -4.75 -23.93
CA ASP A 165 3.69 -5.43 -23.90
C ASP A 165 3.51 -6.90 -23.46
N TYR A 166 3.10 -7.73 -24.41
CA TYR A 166 2.89 -9.15 -24.17
C TYR A 166 4.18 -9.92 -23.85
N THR A 167 5.33 -9.43 -24.31
CA THR A 167 6.63 -10.05 -24.02
C THR A 167 7.01 -9.88 -22.56
N ALA A 168 6.97 -8.65 -22.06
CA ALA A 168 7.22 -8.37 -20.65
C ALA A 168 6.17 -9.01 -19.74
N SER A 169 4.91 -9.08 -20.20
CA SER A 169 3.84 -9.78 -19.47
C SER A 169 4.16 -11.27 -19.28
N ALA A 170 4.55 -11.97 -20.36
CA ALA A 170 4.91 -13.39 -20.30
C ALA A 170 6.10 -13.65 -19.36
N ASP A 171 7.13 -12.79 -19.40
CA ASP A 171 8.29 -12.90 -18.51
C ASP A 171 7.89 -12.70 -17.04
N CYS A 172 7.02 -11.72 -16.74
CA CYS A 172 6.50 -11.48 -15.39
C CYS A 172 5.68 -12.67 -14.89
N MET A 173 4.80 -13.23 -15.72
CA MET A 173 4.00 -14.41 -15.37
C MET A 173 4.87 -15.65 -15.14
N ALA A 174 5.89 -15.86 -15.97
CA ALA A 174 6.84 -16.95 -15.79
C ALA A 174 7.61 -16.82 -14.47
N THR A 175 8.04 -15.60 -14.13
CA THR A 175 8.70 -15.29 -12.85
C THR A 175 7.78 -15.56 -11.67
N ALA A 176 6.51 -15.13 -11.74
CA ALA A 176 5.52 -15.38 -10.70
C ALA A 176 5.31 -16.89 -10.45
N LEU A 177 5.21 -17.69 -11.52
CA LEU A 177 5.04 -19.14 -11.43
C LEU A 177 6.27 -19.84 -10.83
N GLN A 178 7.47 -19.37 -11.15
CA GLN A 178 8.71 -19.91 -10.57
C GLN A 178 8.83 -19.63 -9.08
N LEU A 179 8.31 -18.49 -8.62
CA LEU A 179 8.38 -18.07 -7.22
C LEU A 179 7.27 -18.65 -6.34
N GLU A 180 6.15 -19.10 -6.92
CA GLU A 180 5.02 -19.67 -6.17
C GLU A 180 5.43 -20.80 -5.21
N PRO A 181 6.25 -21.80 -5.60
CA PRO A 181 6.68 -22.87 -4.69
C PRO A 181 7.57 -22.39 -3.54
N THR A 182 8.18 -21.21 -3.68
CA THR A 182 9.05 -20.62 -2.65
C THR A 182 8.31 -19.66 -1.72
N CYS A 183 7.05 -19.34 -2.03
CA CYS A 183 6.23 -18.46 -1.21
C CYS A 183 5.66 -19.24 -0.02
N PRO A 184 6.03 -18.92 1.23
CA PRO A 184 5.46 -19.59 2.38
C PRO A 184 3.97 -19.24 2.50
N VAL A 185 3.16 -20.21 2.95
CA VAL A 185 1.71 -20.04 3.18
C VAL A 185 1.43 -18.89 4.16
N LEU A 186 2.34 -18.68 5.11
CA LEU A 186 2.35 -17.55 6.04
C LEU A 186 3.68 -16.81 5.91
N PRO A 187 3.70 -15.47 5.82
CA PRO A 187 4.95 -14.73 5.80
C PRO A 187 5.71 -14.99 7.10
N PHE A 188 7.04 -15.11 7.00
CA PHE A 188 7.90 -15.43 8.15
C PHE A 188 7.80 -14.41 9.30
N THR A 189 7.25 -13.22 9.03
CA THR A 189 6.95 -12.18 10.02
C THR A 189 5.79 -12.53 10.96
N SER A 190 4.96 -13.53 10.60
CA SER A 190 3.79 -13.97 11.36
C SER A 190 4.07 -15.16 12.27
N ILE A 191 5.17 -15.89 12.02
CA ILE A 191 5.58 -17.01 12.86
C ILE A 191 6.37 -16.41 14.02
N PRO A 192 5.92 -16.52 15.28
CA PRO A 192 6.76 -16.12 16.39
C PRO A 192 8.03 -16.97 16.31
N LEU A 193 9.19 -16.31 16.27
CA LEU A 193 10.47 -16.96 16.60
C LEU A 193 10.30 -17.49 18.02
N THR A 194 9.90 -18.75 18.16
CA THR A 194 9.89 -19.45 19.43
C THR A 194 11.34 -19.50 19.86
N PHE A 195 11.66 -18.72 20.90
CA PHE A 195 12.92 -18.87 21.61
C PHE A 195 12.82 -20.19 22.39
N ASP A 196 13.69 -21.14 22.05
CA ASP A 196 14.10 -22.20 22.98
C ASP A 196 14.77 -21.59 24.21
#